data_AF-A0A1V4ZHT5-F1
#
_entry.id   AF-A0A1V4ZHT5-F1
#
_cell.length_a   1.000
_cell.length_b   1.000
_cell.length_c   1.000
_cell.angle_alpha   90.00
_cell.angle_beta   90.00
_cell.angle_gamma   90.00
#
_symmetry.space_group_name_H-M   'P 1'
#
loop_
_entity.id
_entity.type
_entity.pdbx_description
1 polymer ?
#
loop_
_entity_poly.entity_id
_entity_poly.type
_entity_poly.pdbx_seq_one_letter_code
_entity_poly.pdbx_strand_id
1 'polypeptide(L)'
;MYDNNDHDERDPHTGPDYPGRSGNPGSSRDSIADRGTSSGGHHPPCPDKEVLTGSWDSREVGYASNHDVREAGVWEDKDPVPVTLTQKCWDVSGTYMRGGCQGTLNGKIEKNVYAGKYSETCTTEADSSAGTFFVTMAADNQSFMGAMYQTGGYGPEAGFPPSWWAKKTA
;
A
#
# COMPACT_ATOMS: atom_id res chain seq x y z
N MET A 1 9.23 53.86 -38.52
CA MET A 1 10.07 53.39 -37.41
C MET A 1 10.29 51.90 -37.62
N TYR A 2 11.50 51.44 -37.32
CA TYR A 2 12.20 50.31 -37.92
C TYR A 2 11.66 48.90 -37.65
N ASP A 3 11.80 48.08 -38.70
CA ASP A 3 12.16 46.66 -38.87
C ASP A 3 11.89 45.54 -37.84
N ASN A 4 11.53 44.41 -38.46
CA ASN A 4 11.62 43.02 -38.03
C ASN A 4 12.98 42.65 -37.41
N ASN A 5 12.98 41.62 -36.55
CA ASN A 5 13.93 40.50 -36.67
C ASN A 5 13.50 39.33 -35.77
N ASP A 6 12.97 38.30 -36.42
CA ASP A 6 13.33 36.90 -36.17
C ASP A 6 14.84 36.72 -36.34
N HIS A 7 15.44 35.90 -35.48
CA HIS A 7 16.71 35.17 -35.62
C HIS A 7 17.07 34.65 -34.22
N ASP A 8 17.75 33.53 -34.01
CA ASP A 8 17.98 32.29 -34.74
C ASP A 8 18.74 31.41 -33.72
N GLU A 9 18.64 30.10 -33.92
CA GLU A 9 19.66 29.08 -33.63
C GLU A 9 20.85 29.41 -32.72
N ARG A 10 21.11 28.50 -31.76
CA ARG A 10 22.45 27.94 -31.51
C ARG A 10 22.39 26.67 -30.66
N ASP A 11 22.39 25.55 -31.36
CA ASP A 11 23.16 24.36 -30.96
C ASP A 11 24.62 24.58 -31.40
N PRO A 12 25.62 24.23 -30.57
CA PRO A 12 26.78 23.60 -31.17
C PRO A 12 27.38 22.48 -30.30
N HIS A 13 27.18 21.24 -30.73
CA HIS A 13 28.17 20.17 -30.59
C HIS A 13 29.49 20.55 -31.28
N THR A 14 30.60 20.65 -30.54
CA THR A 14 31.97 20.46 -31.07
C THR A 14 32.88 19.84 -29.99
N GLY A 15 33.52 18.72 -30.35
CA GLY A 15 34.36 17.86 -29.48
C GLY A 15 35.77 18.39 -29.19
N PRO A 16 36.71 17.51 -28.77
CA PRO A 16 37.50 16.79 -29.78
C PRO A 16 37.85 15.30 -29.51
N ASP A 17 38.37 14.70 -30.57
CA ASP A 17 38.70 13.31 -30.95
C ASP A 17 39.77 12.49 -30.16
N TYR A 18 39.52 11.16 -30.09
CA TYR A 18 40.32 9.92 -30.42
C TYR A 18 41.86 9.84 -30.24
N PRO A 19 42.52 8.63 -30.13
CA PRO A 19 42.27 7.34 -30.84
C PRO A 19 42.29 6.07 -29.93
N GLY A 20 41.88 4.83 -30.26
CA GLY A 20 41.63 4.08 -31.48
C GLY A 20 42.45 2.77 -31.48
N ARG A 21 41.86 1.56 -31.38
CA ARG A 21 42.37 0.34 -32.05
C ARG A 21 41.43 -0.88 -32.01
N SER A 22 41.30 -1.50 -33.19
CA SER A 22 40.54 -2.69 -33.58
C SER A 22 41.09 -4.03 -33.08
N GLY A 23 40.22 -5.05 -33.01
CA GLY A 23 40.62 -6.45 -33.19
C GLY A 23 39.58 -7.48 -32.72
N ASN A 24 38.98 -8.21 -33.65
CA ASN A 24 38.32 -9.51 -33.42
C ASN A 24 38.95 -10.47 -34.45
N PRO A 25 39.43 -11.68 -34.09
CA PRO A 25 38.61 -12.89 -34.37
C PRO A 25 38.90 -14.13 -33.49
N GLY A 26 37.95 -15.07 -33.45
CA GLY A 26 38.16 -16.49 -33.08
C GLY A 26 37.18 -17.00 -32.01
N SER A 27 36.07 -17.64 -32.39
CA SER A 27 35.88 -19.11 -32.48
C SER A 27 35.94 -19.77 -31.08
N SER A 28 34.89 -20.38 -30.54
CA SER A 28 34.10 -21.47 -31.12
C SER A 28 32.87 -21.82 -30.24
N ARG A 29 31.74 -22.18 -30.87
CA ARG A 29 30.88 -23.38 -30.63
C ARG A 29 30.69 -23.85 -29.16
N ASP A 30 29.51 -24.08 -28.60
CA ASP A 30 28.26 -24.66 -29.12
C ASP A 30 27.16 -24.54 -28.02
N SER A 31 25.91 -24.75 -28.44
CA SER A 31 24.75 -25.21 -27.64
C SER A 31 23.76 -24.16 -27.12
N ILE A 32 22.85 -23.78 -28.03
CA ILE A 32 21.38 -23.86 -27.90
C ILE A 32 20.84 -24.00 -26.46
N ALA A 33 20.14 -22.96 -25.99
CA ALA A 33 18.81 -23.13 -25.43
C ALA A 33 18.03 -21.81 -25.53
N ASP A 34 17.06 -21.83 -26.44
CA ASP A 34 15.85 -21.03 -26.38
C ASP A 34 15.31 -20.97 -24.94
N ARG A 35 15.05 -19.74 -24.45
CA ARG A 35 13.91 -19.42 -23.60
C ARG A 35 13.77 -17.91 -23.45
N GLY A 36 12.82 -17.39 -24.22
CA GLY A 36 11.85 -16.39 -23.79
C GLY A 36 12.37 -15.24 -22.94
N THR A 37 12.52 -14.09 -23.57
CA THR A 37 12.44 -12.79 -22.92
C THR A 37 11.03 -12.62 -22.32
N SER A 38 10.80 -13.19 -21.14
CA SER A 38 9.77 -12.67 -20.25
C SER A 38 10.40 -11.52 -19.49
N SER A 39 9.93 -10.30 -19.74
CA SER A 39 10.04 -9.22 -18.77
C SER A 39 9.21 -9.60 -17.55
N GLY A 40 9.73 -10.52 -16.74
CA GLY A 40 9.13 -10.95 -15.49
C GLY A 40 9.26 -9.82 -14.50
N GLY A 41 8.16 -9.09 -14.29
CA GLY A 41 8.02 -8.18 -13.15
C GLY A 41 8.41 -8.96 -11.89
N HIS A 42 9.52 -8.57 -11.28
CA HIS A 42 10.01 -9.19 -10.06
C HIS A 42 9.05 -8.82 -8.93
N HIS A 43 8.01 -9.64 -8.74
CA HIS A 43 7.32 -9.64 -7.46
C HIS A 43 8.32 -10.09 -6.40
N PRO A 44 8.47 -9.36 -5.29
CA PRO A 44 9.34 -9.81 -4.22
C PRO A 44 8.85 -11.18 -3.72
N PRO A 45 9.77 -12.06 -3.28
CA PRO A 45 9.40 -13.35 -2.72
C PRO A 45 8.38 -13.16 -1.60
N CYS A 46 7.47 -14.12 -1.41
CA CYS A 46 6.47 -14.03 -0.34
C CYS A 46 7.17 -13.78 1.00
N PRO A 47 6.54 -13.02 1.92
CA PRO A 47 7.09 -12.79 3.24
C PRO A 47 7.27 -14.13 3.96
N ASP A 48 8.37 -14.26 4.72
CA ASP A 48 8.71 -15.49 5.43
C ASP A 48 7.63 -15.90 6.47
N LYS A 49 6.80 -14.94 6.90
CA LYS A 49 5.75 -15.14 7.90
C LYS A 49 4.48 -14.38 7.53
N GLU A 50 3.34 -15.06 7.71
CA GLU A 50 2.01 -14.46 7.68
C GLU A 50 1.71 -13.84 9.04
N VAL A 51 1.92 -12.54 9.16
CA VAL A 51 1.79 -11.81 10.43
C VAL A 51 0.38 -11.29 10.68
N LEU A 52 -0.44 -11.17 9.63
CA LEU A 52 -1.81 -10.64 9.74
C LEU A 52 -2.87 -11.71 9.97
N THR A 53 -2.62 -12.97 9.60
CA THR A 53 -3.60 -14.05 9.76
C THR A 53 -4.03 -14.20 11.22
N GLY A 54 -5.34 -14.20 11.47
CA GLY A 54 -5.91 -14.37 12.80
C GLY A 54 -7.10 -13.45 13.10
N SER A 55 -7.50 -13.47 14.37
CA SER A 55 -8.57 -12.62 14.92
C SER A 55 -7.99 -11.38 15.57
N TRP A 56 -8.67 -10.25 15.39
CA TRP A 56 -8.25 -8.93 15.83
C TRP A 56 -9.41 -8.21 16.50
N ASP A 57 -9.17 -7.57 17.63
CA ASP A 57 -10.05 -6.54 18.20
C ASP A 57 -9.66 -5.21 17.57
N SER A 58 -10.53 -4.66 16.72
CA SER A 58 -10.27 -3.41 16.02
C SER A 58 -11.23 -2.31 16.45
N ARG A 59 -10.79 -1.06 16.37
CA ARG A 59 -11.57 0.10 16.84
C ARG A 59 -11.35 1.29 15.95
N GLU A 60 -12.41 2.06 15.79
CA GLU A 60 -12.35 3.39 15.17
C GLU A 60 -12.23 4.45 16.26
N VAL A 61 -11.08 5.11 16.30
CA VAL A 61 -10.77 6.13 17.29
C VAL A 61 -10.94 7.49 16.62
N GLY A 62 -11.93 8.25 17.11
CA GLY A 62 -12.16 9.61 16.66
C GLY A 62 -11.01 10.51 17.09
N TYR A 63 -10.53 11.34 16.16
CA TYR A 63 -9.42 12.28 16.29
C TYR A 63 -8.00 11.67 16.27
N ALA A 64 -7.14 12.27 15.44
CA ALA A 64 -5.71 12.03 15.36
C ALA A 64 -5.05 12.47 16.67
N SER A 65 -5.07 11.58 17.64
CA SER A 65 -4.38 11.80 18.90
C SER A 65 -3.27 10.77 18.98
N ASN A 66 -2.09 11.27 19.30
CA ASN A 66 -0.79 10.60 19.32
C ASN A 66 -0.69 9.54 20.44
N HIS A 67 -1.81 8.88 20.72
CA HIS A 67 -1.95 7.90 21.77
C HIS A 67 -1.37 6.59 21.27
N ASP A 68 -0.57 5.98 22.12
CA ASP A 68 -0.04 4.66 21.87
C ASP A 68 -1.19 3.63 21.95
N VAL A 69 -1.29 2.74 20.97
CA VAL A 69 -2.24 1.60 20.98
C VAL A 69 -2.07 0.70 22.21
N ARG A 70 -1.01 0.87 22.99
CA ARG A 70 -0.74 0.18 24.26
C ARG A 70 -1.29 0.90 25.50
N GLU A 71 -1.73 2.15 25.38
CA GLU A 71 -2.34 2.90 26.49
C GLU A 71 -3.73 2.36 26.85
N ALA A 72 -3.97 2.09 28.13
CA ALA A 72 -5.22 1.45 28.59
C ALA A 72 -6.48 2.27 28.26
N GLY A 73 -6.43 3.59 28.44
CA GLY A 73 -7.60 4.46 28.26
C GLY A 73 -8.08 4.59 26.82
N VAL A 74 -7.28 4.23 25.83
CA VAL A 74 -7.70 4.38 24.42
C VAL A 74 -8.65 3.26 23.96
N TRP A 75 -8.68 2.17 24.72
CA TRP A 75 -9.57 1.02 24.49
C TRP A 75 -10.86 1.10 25.31
N GLU A 76 -11.09 2.16 26.09
CA GLU A 76 -12.22 2.19 27.02
C GLU A 76 -13.47 2.87 26.43
N ASP A 77 -13.31 3.74 25.42
CA ASP A 77 -14.38 4.61 24.92
C ASP A 77 -14.93 4.25 23.53
N LYS A 78 -14.49 3.14 22.92
CA LYS A 78 -14.87 2.76 21.55
C LYS A 78 -15.34 1.31 21.44
N ASP A 79 -16.48 1.09 20.81
CA ASP A 79 -17.03 -0.24 20.60
C ASP A 79 -16.05 -1.12 19.82
N PRO A 80 -15.68 -2.29 20.35
CA PRO A 80 -14.82 -3.23 19.63
C PRO A 80 -15.53 -3.77 18.39
N VAL A 81 -14.79 -3.79 17.29
CA VAL A 81 -15.19 -4.38 16.01
C VAL A 81 -14.27 -5.56 15.74
N PRO A 82 -14.72 -6.81 16.02
CA PRO A 82 -13.94 -8.00 15.71
C PRO A 82 -13.70 -8.10 14.21
N VAL A 83 -12.43 -8.32 13.85
CA VAL A 83 -11.97 -8.51 12.47
C VAL A 83 -11.26 -9.85 12.38
N THR A 84 -11.56 -10.62 11.33
CA THR A 84 -10.80 -11.81 10.98
C THR A 84 -10.04 -11.54 9.70
N LEU A 85 -8.71 -11.73 9.72
CA LEU A 85 -7.84 -11.55 8.57
C LEU A 85 -7.24 -12.89 8.12
N THR A 86 -7.10 -13.06 6.81
CA THR A 86 -6.37 -14.14 6.15
C THR A 86 -5.31 -13.52 5.26
N GLN A 87 -4.05 -13.83 5.51
CA GLN A 87 -2.95 -13.43 4.65
C GLN A 87 -2.54 -14.61 3.77
N LYS A 88 -2.26 -14.36 2.50
CA LYS A 88 -1.62 -15.30 1.58
C LYS A 88 -0.54 -14.55 0.82
N CYS A 89 0.72 -14.85 1.11
CA CYS A 89 1.85 -14.05 0.65
C CYS A 89 1.67 -12.56 1.03
N TRP A 90 1.63 -11.67 0.03
CA TRP A 90 1.44 -10.24 0.22
C TRP A 90 -0.03 -9.85 0.27
N ASP A 91 -0.94 -10.68 -0.22
CA ASP A 91 -2.36 -10.38 -0.27
C ASP A 91 -3.02 -10.69 1.06
N VAL A 92 -3.93 -9.81 1.50
CA VAL A 92 -4.66 -9.94 2.75
C VAL A 92 -6.14 -9.69 2.48
N SER A 93 -6.98 -10.62 2.92
CA SER A 93 -8.43 -10.45 2.94
C SER A 93 -8.96 -10.52 4.36
N GLY A 94 -10.12 -9.94 4.60
CA GLY A 94 -10.74 -10.00 5.91
C GLY A 94 -12.21 -9.63 5.91
N THR A 95 -12.85 -9.94 7.03
CA THR A 95 -14.26 -9.63 7.29
C THR A 95 -14.43 -9.08 8.70
N TYR A 96 -15.47 -8.28 8.88
CA TYR A 96 -15.85 -7.72 10.18
C TYR A 96 -17.35 -7.45 10.24
N MET A 97 -17.87 -7.26 11.45
CA MET A 97 -19.27 -6.87 11.69
C MET A 97 -19.30 -5.63 12.57
N ARG A 98 -19.95 -4.56 12.10
CA ARG A 98 -20.10 -3.30 12.83
C ARG A 98 -21.56 -2.86 12.81
N GLY A 99 -22.19 -2.72 13.98
CA GLY A 99 -23.58 -2.23 14.07
C GLY A 99 -24.60 -3.03 13.23
N GLY A 100 -24.34 -4.32 12.97
CA GLY A 100 -25.18 -5.16 12.09
C GLY A 100 -24.84 -5.08 10.59
N CYS A 101 -23.90 -4.23 10.19
CA CYS A 101 -23.38 -4.15 8.84
C CYS A 101 -22.22 -5.13 8.62
N GLN A 102 -22.18 -5.75 7.45
CA GLN A 102 -21.12 -6.68 7.06
C GLN A 102 -20.01 -5.94 6.32
N GLY A 103 -18.81 -6.01 6.88
CA GLY A 103 -17.60 -5.40 6.34
C GLY A 103 -16.68 -6.41 5.65
N THR A 104 -16.01 -5.98 4.59
CA THR A 104 -14.89 -6.71 3.96
C THR A 104 -13.67 -5.81 3.85
N LEU A 105 -12.49 -6.43 3.95
CA LEU A 105 -11.19 -5.81 3.79
C LEU A 105 -10.43 -6.58 2.72
N ASN A 106 -9.85 -5.89 1.75
CA ASN A 106 -8.98 -6.49 0.75
C ASN A 106 -7.79 -5.56 0.51
N GLY A 107 -6.58 -6.05 0.71
CA GLY A 107 -5.39 -5.24 0.59
C GLY A 107 -4.13 -6.07 0.44
N LYS A 108 -3.00 -5.37 0.56
CA LYS A 108 -1.68 -5.96 0.55
C LYS A 108 -0.88 -5.48 1.74
N ILE A 109 -0.08 -6.38 2.30
CA ILE A 109 0.99 -6.01 3.23
C ILE A 109 2.29 -5.88 2.44
N GLU A 110 3.02 -4.79 2.65
CA GLU A 110 4.37 -4.60 2.14
C GLU A 110 5.23 -4.05 3.27
N LYS A 111 6.33 -4.74 3.58
CA LYS A 111 7.13 -4.49 4.79
C LYS A 111 6.23 -4.54 6.04
N ASN A 112 6.07 -3.42 6.74
CA ASN A 112 5.22 -3.28 7.93
C ASN A 112 3.94 -2.48 7.65
N VAL A 113 3.56 -2.29 6.40
CA VAL A 113 2.38 -1.49 6.01
C VAL A 113 1.34 -2.39 5.39
N TYR A 114 0.12 -2.35 5.92
CA TYR A 114 -1.05 -3.00 5.34
C TYR A 114 -2.01 -1.95 4.79
N ALA A 115 -2.23 -1.97 3.48
CA ALA A 115 -3.06 -0.98 2.80
C ALA A 115 -4.01 -1.66 1.80
N GLY A 116 -5.19 -1.08 1.61
CA GLY A 116 -6.21 -1.70 0.78
C GLY A 116 -7.51 -0.93 0.68
N LYS A 117 -8.55 -1.67 0.35
CA LYS A 117 -9.93 -1.19 0.24
C LYS A 117 -10.82 -1.91 1.24
N TYR A 118 -11.80 -1.19 1.74
CA TYR A 118 -12.88 -1.76 2.53
C TYR A 118 -14.23 -1.50 1.87
N SER A 119 -15.19 -2.37 2.18
CA SER A 119 -16.60 -2.15 1.87
C SER A 119 -17.43 -2.62 3.04
N GLU A 120 -18.48 -1.88 3.36
CA GLU A 120 -19.43 -2.15 4.42
C GLU A 120 -20.83 -2.10 3.83
N THR A 121 -21.52 -3.23 3.90
CA THR A 121 -22.89 -3.37 3.40
C THR A 121 -23.84 -3.47 4.58
N CYS A 122 -24.74 -2.50 4.68
CA CYS A 122 -25.81 -2.44 5.66
C CYS A 122 -27.15 -2.78 5.01
N THR A 123 -28.23 -2.83 5.81
CA THR A 123 -29.59 -3.04 5.29
C THR A 123 -30.03 -1.90 4.36
N THR A 124 -29.56 -0.68 4.60
CA THR A 124 -29.79 0.45 3.70
C THR A 124 -28.52 0.85 2.97
N GLU A 125 -28.67 1.33 1.73
CA GLU A 125 -27.55 1.84 0.94
C GLU A 125 -26.96 3.12 1.55
N ALA A 126 -27.79 3.95 2.18
CA ALA A 126 -27.34 5.19 2.82
C ALA A 126 -26.42 4.94 4.03
N ASP A 127 -26.60 3.81 4.71
CA ASP A 127 -25.75 3.40 5.83
C ASP A 127 -24.52 2.60 5.36
N SER A 128 -24.51 2.15 4.10
CA SER A 128 -23.38 1.40 3.53
C SER A 128 -22.24 2.34 3.16
N SER A 129 -21.00 1.87 3.29
CA SER A 129 -19.82 2.69 3.02
C SER A 129 -18.72 1.89 2.34
N ALA A 130 -17.84 2.57 1.61
CA ALA A 130 -16.67 1.95 1.01
C ALA A 130 -15.54 2.95 0.93
N GLY A 131 -14.30 2.45 0.93
CA GLY A 131 -13.16 3.33 1.00
C GLY A 131 -11.82 2.62 0.92
N THR A 132 -10.78 3.33 1.31
CA THR A 132 -9.42 2.83 1.41
C THR A 132 -8.94 2.85 2.85
N PHE A 133 -7.93 2.06 3.15
CA PHE A 133 -7.27 2.11 4.45
C PHE A 133 -5.76 1.99 4.27
N PHE A 134 -5.05 2.52 5.25
CA PHE A 134 -3.60 2.44 5.35
C PHE A 134 -3.23 2.31 6.83
N VAL A 135 -2.66 1.18 7.22
CA VAL A 135 -2.21 0.94 8.60
C VAL A 135 -0.77 0.45 8.65
N THR A 136 -0.10 0.78 9.73
CA THR A 136 1.26 0.38 10.04
C THR A 136 1.24 -0.63 11.17
N MET A 137 1.86 -1.79 10.95
CA MET A 137 2.08 -2.83 11.93
C MET A 137 3.14 -2.39 12.96
N ALA A 138 2.90 -2.69 14.22
CA ALA A 138 3.90 -2.61 15.27
C ALA A 138 4.99 -3.68 15.08
N ALA A 139 6.19 -3.42 15.61
CA ALA A 139 7.34 -4.30 15.46
C ALA A 139 7.14 -5.71 16.06
N ASP A 140 6.26 -5.85 17.06
CA ASP A 140 5.90 -7.12 17.69
C ASP A 140 4.85 -7.92 16.90
N ASN A 141 4.32 -7.34 15.82
CA ASN A 141 3.22 -7.88 15.00
C ASN A 141 1.94 -8.22 15.79
N GLN A 142 1.74 -7.57 16.95
CA GLN A 142 0.56 -7.77 17.80
C GLN A 142 -0.48 -6.66 17.66
N SER A 143 -0.13 -5.56 17.01
CA SER A 143 -1.03 -4.43 16.78
C SER A 143 -0.74 -3.71 15.48
N PHE A 144 -1.72 -2.97 14.98
CA PHE A 144 -1.54 -1.99 13.92
C PHE A 144 -2.33 -0.71 14.21
N MET A 145 -1.90 0.40 13.61
CA MET A 145 -2.62 1.66 13.63
C MET A 145 -2.53 2.37 12.29
N GLY A 146 -3.54 3.15 11.95
CA GLY A 146 -3.49 4.05 10.80
C GLY A 146 -4.84 4.69 10.57
N ALA A 147 -5.31 4.70 9.32
CA ALA A 147 -6.51 5.42 8.93
C ALA A 147 -7.40 4.62 7.97
N MET A 148 -8.71 4.86 8.06
CA MET A 148 -9.71 4.46 7.06
C MET A 148 -10.32 5.71 6.43
N TYR A 149 -10.33 5.76 5.10
CA TYR A 149 -10.80 6.88 4.29
C TYR A 149 -12.05 6.47 3.53
N GLN A 150 -13.21 7.02 3.91
CA GLN A 150 -14.46 6.79 3.17
C GLN A 150 -14.44 7.54 1.84
N THR A 151 -14.82 6.84 0.77
CA THR A 151 -14.98 7.42 -0.56
C THR A 151 -15.98 8.56 -0.52
N GLY A 152 -15.56 9.76 -0.95
CA GLY A 152 -16.41 10.95 -0.97
C GLY A 152 -16.70 11.59 0.40
N GLY A 153 -16.27 10.98 1.51
CA GLY A 153 -16.42 11.52 2.86
C GLY A 153 -15.14 12.12 3.41
N TYR A 154 -13.99 11.44 3.21
CA TYR A 154 -12.71 11.81 3.81
C TYR A 154 -11.57 11.64 2.80
N GLY A 155 -11.22 12.73 2.11
CA GLY A 155 -9.91 12.84 1.43
C GLY A 155 -8.88 13.50 2.37
N PRO A 156 -7.57 13.51 2.02
CA PRO A 156 -6.56 14.26 2.77
C PRO A 156 -6.93 15.75 2.96
N GLU A 157 -7.78 16.26 2.05
CA GLU A 157 -8.31 17.62 1.99
C GLU A 157 -9.47 17.90 2.99
N ALA A 158 -10.12 16.87 3.54
CA ALA A 158 -11.44 16.98 4.20
C ALA A 158 -11.42 16.92 5.74
N GLY A 159 -10.23 16.89 6.35
CA GLY A 159 -10.05 16.68 7.79
C GLY A 159 -9.52 15.27 8.09
N PHE A 160 -8.79 15.15 9.21
CA PHE A 160 -8.07 13.92 9.56
C PHE A 160 -9.02 12.72 9.59
N PRO A 161 -8.72 11.64 8.85
CA PRO A 161 -9.53 10.42 8.88
C PRO A 161 -9.57 9.88 10.32
N PRO A 162 -10.64 9.18 10.71
CA PRO A 162 -10.65 8.47 11.96
C PRO A 162 -9.49 7.46 11.99
N SER A 163 -8.85 7.35 13.15
CA SER A 163 -7.76 6.41 13.30
C SER A 163 -8.31 5.00 13.46
N TRP A 164 -7.77 4.04 12.71
CA TRP A 164 -8.16 2.64 12.80
C TRP A 164 -7.06 1.83 13.45
N TRP A 165 -7.38 1.25 14.60
CA TRP A 165 -6.44 0.52 15.43
C TRP A 165 -6.91 -0.92 15.57
N ALA A 166 -5.98 -1.85 15.72
CA ALA A 166 -6.32 -3.20 16.11
C ALA A 166 -5.22 -3.88 16.92
N LYS A 167 -5.63 -4.87 17.72
CA LYS A 167 -4.77 -5.75 18.47
C LYS A 167 -5.17 -7.20 18.23
N LYS A 168 -4.21 -8.10 18.12
CA LYS A 168 -4.48 -9.54 18.05
C LYS A 168 -5.22 -10.01 19.31
N THR A 169 -6.25 -10.81 19.11
CA THR A 169 -6.88 -11.59 20.18
C THR A 169 -6.23 -12.97 20.18
N ALA A 170 -5.80 -13.42 21.36
CA ALA A 170 -5.14 -14.71 21.56
C ALA A 170 -6.01 -15.91 21.12
#